data_AF-A0A5C7V0K4-F1
#
_entry.id   AF-A0A5C7V0K4-F1
#
_cell.length_a   1.000
_cell.length_b   1.000
_cell.length_c   1.000
_cell.angle_alpha   90.00
_cell.angle_beta   90.00
_cell.angle_gamma   90.00
#
_symmetry.space_group_name_H-M   'P 1'
#
loop_
_entity.id
_entity.type
_entity.pdbx_description
1 polymer ?
#
loop_
_entity_poly.entity_id
_entity_poly.type
_entity_poly.pdbx_seq_one_letter_code
_entity_poly.pdbx_strand_id
1 'polypeptide(L)'
;MPLIVDELTVWDISFRWSGYDPTEIWFRLPLTVKDNSRLLMQAILHGEIVCETMTLAKRPPDSKADPKYYIRTYTDDVYACIHGKRYNRKLLKWAVLNRMDFHDWCKSRSIPLPEFWFPPGWKLDFEMPELGTYALRAFHIEPEQEGGVHIGFFSPGGVDEESKDQQGEVGIVSRNSNVLSQNSVPFSEKEEVLRTNQRIKIACQQIASIIWKNDRNPTIASVVKNELIQKYGGAASYEEDTVREWIKQVAPSEVRNRRGRPRKNGGEES
;
A
#
# COMPACT_ATOMS: atom_id res chain seq x y z
N MET A 1 7.93 -18.81 1.66
CA MET A 1 7.20 -17.81 2.47
C MET A 1 6.68 -16.74 1.53
N PRO A 2 5.40 -16.36 1.60
CA PRO A 2 4.85 -15.33 0.73
C PRO A 2 5.46 -13.96 1.05
N LEU A 3 5.75 -13.19 0.00
CA LEU A 3 6.26 -11.83 0.16
C LEU A 3 5.10 -10.86 0.33
N ILE A 4 5.24 -9.88 1.22
CA ILE A 4 4.23 -8.83 1.47
C ILE A 4 4.45 -7.60 0.58
N VAL A 5 5.61 -7.48 -0.09
CA VAL A 5 5.94 -6.35 -0.96
C VAL A 5 5.05 -6.25 -2.20
N ASP A 6 4.57 -5.05 -2.49
CA ASP A 6 3.66 -4.79 -3.62
C ASP A 6 4.37 -4.68 -4.97
N GLU A 7 5.70 -4.54 -4.97
CA GLU A 7 6.50 -4.35 -6.18
C GLU A 7 7.66 -5.35 -6.18
N LEU A 8 7.91 -5.96 -7.33
CA LEU A 8 9.05 -6.85 -7.53
C LEU A 8 9.69 -6.62 -8.90
N THR A 9 10.99 -6.87 -8.96
CA THR A 9 11.71 -6.79 -10.24
C THR A 9 11.38 -8.01 -11.11
N VAL A 10 11.48 -7.86 -12.43
CA VAL A 10 11.36 -8.99 -13.37
C VAL A 10 12.35 -10.09 -13.03
N TRP A 11 13.56 -9.73 -12.56
CA TRP A 11 14.55 -10.67 -12.04
C TRP A 11 13.97 -11.49 -10.87
N ASP A 12 13.49 -10.83 -9.82
CA ASP A 12 13.00 -11.52 -8.63
C ASP A 12 11.80 -12.41 -8.93
N ILE A 13 10.86 -11.93 -9.73
CA ILE A 13 9.68 -12.70 -10.15
C ILE A 13 10.12 -13.94 -10.93
N SER A 14 11.04 -13.80 -11.89
CA SER A 14 11.48 -14.92 -12.72
C SER A 14 12.08 -16.08 -11.90
N PHE A 15 12.90 -15.73 -10.91
CA PHE A 15 13.54 -16.69 -10.00
C PHE A 15 12.54 -17.32 -9.03
N ARG A 16 11.78 -16.48 -8.33
CA ARG A 16 10.86 -16.94 -7.27
C ARG A 16 9.71 -17.75 -7.83
N TRP A 17 9.23 -17.42 -9.04
CA TRP A 17 8.22 -18.21 -9.73
C TRP A 17 8.72 -19.62 -10.07
N SER A 18 10.03 -19.77 -10.29
CA SER A 18 10.65 -21.08 -10.50
C SER A 18 11.13 -21.75 -9.21
N GLY A 19 10.88 -21.16 -8.03
CA GLY A 19 11.35 -21.70 -6.75
C GLY A 19 12.84 -21.52 -6.46
N TYR A 20 13.53 -20.62 -7.16
CA TYR A 20 14.96 -20.32 -6.93
C TYR A 20 15.15 -19.00 -6.16
N ASP A 21 16.28 -18.87 -5.47
CA ASP A 21 16.67 -17.64 -4.79
C ASP A 21 17.30 -16.62 -5.77
N PRO A 22 16.73 -15.41 -5.94
CA PRO A 22 17.28 -14.38 -6.82
C PRO A 22 18.61 -13.76 -6.34
N THR A 23 18.97 -13.94 -5.07
CA THR A 23 20.18 -13.36 -4.45
C THR A 23 21.42 -14.23 -4.61
N GLU A 24 21.22 -15.53 -4.83
CA GLU A 24 22.31 -16.48 -5.08
C GLU A 24 23.13 -16.14 -6.33
N ILE A 25 24.35 -16.66 -6.37
CA ILE A 25 25.28 -16.48 -7.49
C ILE A 25 25.00 -17.55 -8.55
N TRP A 26 24.31 -17.14 -9.61
CA TRP A 26 23.97 -18.02 -10.73
C TRP A 26 24.94 -17.85 -11.90
N PHE A 27 25.82 -18.83 -12.11
CA PHE A 27 26.71 -18.86 -13.28
C PHE A 27 25.96 -19.12 -14.59
N ARG A 28 24.87 -19.88 -14.52
CA ARG A 28 23.93 -20.10 -15.63
C ARG A 28 22.52 -20.02 -15.07
N LEU A 29 21.67 -19.26 -15.73
CA LEU A 29 20.25 -19.18 -15.37
C LEU A 29 19.57 -20.53 -15.66
N PRO A 30 18.79 -21.08 -14.71
CA PRO A 30 17.91 -22.22 -14.97
C PRO A 30 16.97 -21.94 -16.15
N LEU A 31 16.58 -22.98 -16.88
CA LEU A 31 15.73 -22.84 -18.06
C LEU A 31 14.37 -22.20 -17.73
N THR A 32 13.73 -22.61 -16.63
CA THR A 32 12.45 -22.06 -16.20
C THR A 32 12.54 -20.57 -15.85
N VAL A 33 13.66 -20.14 -15.24
CA VAL A 33 13.92 -18.72 -14.94
C VAL A 33 14.07 -17.92 -16.24
N LYS A 34 14.78 -18.48 -17.23
CA LYS A 34 14.90 -17.88 -18.56
C LYS A 34 13.55 -17.72 -19.22
N ASP A 35 12.72 -18.77 -19.21
CA ASP A 35 11.40 -18.76 -19.84
C ASP A 35 10.46 -17.75 -19.15
N ASN A 36 10.49 -17.66 -17.83
CA ASN A 36 9.76 -16.63 -17.09
C ASN A 36 10.24 -15.22 -17.45
N SER A 37 11.55 -14.99 -17.51
CA SER A 37 12.10 -13.69 -17.92
C SER A 37 11.69 -13.30 -19.34
N ARG A 38 11.66 -14.26 -20.26
CA ARG A 38 11.20 -14.06 -21.64
C ARG A 38 9.73 -13.66 -21.68
N LEU A 39 8.89 -14.43 -20.99
CA LEU A 39 7.45 -14.21 -20.92
C LEU A 39 7.13 -12.82 -20.37
N LEU A 40 7.73 -12.44 -19.25
CA LEU A 40 7.51 -11.13 -18.62
C LEU A 40 8.01 -9.99 -19.49
N MET A 41 9.21 -10.12 -20.07
CA MET A 41 9.76 -9.06 -20.92
C MET A 41 8.93 -8.88 -22.20
N GLN A 42 8.40 -9.97 -22.75
CA GLN A 42 7.46 -9.92 -23.86
C GLN A 42 6.16 -9.22 -23.48
N ALA A 43 5.57 -9.56 -22.33
CA ALA A 43 4.34 -8.91 -21.84
C ALA A 43 4.55 -7.40 -21.66
N ILE A 44 5.68 -6.99 -21.09
CA ILE A 44 6.04 -5.57 -20.92
C ILE A 44 6.15 -4.88 -22.28
N LEU A 45 6.88 -5.46 -23.24
CA LEU A 45 7.08 -4.87 -24.56
C LEU A 45 5.77 -4.67 -25.33
N HIS A 46 4.82 -5.58 -25.18
CA HIS A 46 3.50 -5.51 -25.82
C HIS A 46 2.50 -4.64 -25.05
N GLY A 47 2.84 -4.17 -23.85
CA GLY A 47 1.96 -3.36 -23.01
C GLY A 47 0.82 -4.15 -22.38
N GLU A 48 0.99 -5.46 -22.23
CA GLU A 48 0.02 -6.32 -21.55
C GLU A 48 0.13 -6.22 -20.03
N ILE A 49 1.29 -5.81 -19.54
CA ILE A 49 1.56 -5.54 -18.13
C ILE A 49 2.30 -4.22 -18.03
N VAL A 50 1.91 -3.41 -17.04
CA VAL A 50 2.55 -2.13 -16.77
C VAL A 50 3.88 -2.37 -16.05
N CYS A 51 4.94 -1.75 -16.56
CA CYS A 51 6.24 -1.69 -15.90
C CYS A 51 6.40 -0.30 -15.28
N GLU A 52 6.56 -0.23 -13.96
CA GLU A 52 6.58 1.04 -13.23
C GLU A 52 7.82 1.89 -13.56
N THR A 53 8.93 1.23 -13.85
CA THR A 53 10.22 1.89 -14.12
C THR A 53 10.46 2.17 -15.60
N MET A 54 9.62 1.66 -16.51
CA MET A 54 9.80 1.84 -17.95
C MET A 54 8.47 2.08 -18.69
N THR A 55 8.41 3.16 -19.46
CA THR A 55 7.29 3.47 -20.35
C THR A 55 7.51 2.94 -21.78
N LEU A 56 6.42 2.54 -22.42
CA LEU A 56 6.35 2.20 -23.86
C LEU A 56 6.32 3.44 -24.77
N ALA A 57 6.03 4.61 -24.21
CA ALA A 57 5.95 5.85 -24.96
C ALA A 57 7.26 6.11 -25.72
N LYS A 58 7.17 6.78 -26.87
CA LYS A 58 8.37 7.27 -27.55
C LYS A 58 8.88 8.51 -26.83
N ARG A 59 10.16 8.53 -26.46
CA ARG A 59 10.80 9.73 -25.92
C ARG A 59 10.78 10.83 -26.98
N PRO A 60 10.23 12.04 -26.69
CA PRO A 60 10.35 13.18 -27.60
C PRO A 60 11.83 13.52 -27.82
N PRO A 61 12.24 13.93 -29.03
CA PRO A 61 13.65 14.18 -29.35
C PRO A 61 14.26 15.25 -28.44
N ASP A 62 13.51 16.32 -28.15
CA ASP A 62 13.96 17.46 -27.34
C ASP A 62 13.73 17.29 -25.83
N SER A 63 13.28 16.10 -25.40
CA SER A 63 12.99 15.84 -23.99
C SER A 63 14.27 15.76 -23.17
N LYS A 64 14.28 16.44 -22.02
CA LYS A 64 15.33 16.31 -20.99
C LYS A 64 15.13 15.10 -20.07
N ALA A 65 14.08 14.31 -20.28
CA ALA A 65 13.81 13.12 -19.47
C ALA A 65 14.91 12.07 -19.66
N ASP A 66 15.27 11.38 -18.57
CA ASP A 66 16.28 10.32 -18.59
C ASP A 66 15.84 9.18 -19.54
N PRO A 67 16.64 8.84 -20.57
CA PRO A 67 16.34 7.76 -21.50
C PRO A 67 16.09 6.40 -20.82
N LYS A 68 16.61 6.16 -19.62
CA LYS A 68 16.46 4.88 -18.89
C LYS A 68 15.02 4.55 -18.50
N TYR A 69 14.12 5.52 -18.51
CA TYR A 69 12.70 5.25 -18.26
C TYR A 69 11.94 4.85 -19.53
N TYR A 70 12.59 4.74 -20.68
CA TYR A 70 11.94 4.41 -21.94
C TYR A 70 12.39 3.04 -22.41
N ILE A 71 11.45 2.13 -22.64
CA ILE A 71 11.77 0.75 -23.08
C ILE A 71 12.62 0.74 -24.35
N ARG A 72 12.41 1.73 -25.23
CA ARG A 72 13.10 1.87 -26.51
C ARG A 72 14.60 2.06 -26.36
N THR A 73 15.07 2.57 -25.23
CA THR A 73 16.50 2.65 -24.90
C THR A 73 17.13 1.28 -24.72
N TYR A 74 16.32 0.26 -24.38
CA TYR A 74 16.76 -1.11 -24.14
C TYR A 74 16.29 -2.09 -25.23
N THR A 75 15.89 -1.60 -26.40
CA THR A 75 15.29 -2.43 -27.46
C THR A 75 16.10 -3.70 -27.75
N ASP A 76 17.42 -3.57 -27.94
CA ASP A 76 18.29 -4.70 -28.25
C ASP A 76 18.36 -5.71 -27.10
N ASP A 77 18.43 -5.24 -25.85
CA ASP A 77 18.46 -6.10 -24.67
C ASP A 77 17.13 -6.82 -24.44
N VAL A 78 16.02 -6.10 -24.66
CA VAL A 78 14.66 -6.64 -24.57
C VAL A 78 14.48 -7.76 -25.60
N TYR A 79 14.82 -7.52 -26.86
CA TYR A 79 14.73 -8.56 -27.91
C TYR A 79 15.71 -9.70 -27.68
N ALA A 80 16.95 -9.42 -27.24
CA ALA A 80 17.90 -10.46 -26.90
C ALA A 80 17.40 -11.35 -25.76
N CYS A 81 16.69 -10.77 -24.78
CA CYS A 81 16.02 -11.52 -23.72
C CYS A 81 14.90 -12.39 -24.31
N ILE A 82 13.92 -11.80 -25.02
CA ILE A 82 12.75 -12.50 -25.59
C ILE A 82 13.14 -13.68 -26.49
N HIS A 83 14.21 -13.53 -27.29
CA HIS A 83 14.72 -14.58 -28.16
C HIS A 83 15.69 -15.55 -27.48
N GLY A 84 15.93 -15.39 -26.18
CA GLY A 84 16.77 -16.26 -25.37
C GLY A 84 18.27 -16.19 -25.66
N LYS A 85 18.73 -15.10 -26.31
CA LYS A 85 20.14 -14.89 -26.66
C LYS A 85 20.96 -14.38 -25.46
N ARG A 86 20.45 -13.37 -24.74
CA ARG A 86 21.14 -12.72 -23.62
C ARG A 86 20.16 -12.20 -22.59
N TYR A 87 20.51 -12.33 -21.31
CA TYR A 87 19.71 -11.86 -20.19
C TYR A 87 20.47 -10.75 -19.45
N ASN A 88 20.19 -9.48 -19.78
CA ASN A 88 20.84 -8.35 -19.12
C ASN A 88 20.32 -8.23 -17.67
N ARG A 89 21.12 -8.70 -16.71
CA ARG A 89 20.77 -8.67 -15.28
C ARG A 89 20.44 -7.27 -14.77
N LYS A 90 21.13 -6.23 -15.25
CA LYS A 90 20.86 -4.84 -14.82
C LYS A 90 19.48 -4.39 -15.29
N LEU A 91 19.09 -4.72 -16.52
CA LEU A 91 17.76 -4.43 -17.04
C LEU A 91 16.68 -5.20 -16.28
N LEU A 92 16.86 -6.50 -16.07
CA LEU A 92 15.86 -7.33 -15.38
C LEU A 92 15.66 -6.92 -13.91
N LYS A 93 16.71 -6.41 -13.25
CA LYS A 93 16.61 -5.82 -11.91
C LYS A 93 16.06 -4.39 -11.91
N TRP A 94 16.13 -3.69 -13.04
CA TRP A 94 15.57 -2.34 -13.19
C TRP A 94 14.08 -2.37 -13.49
N ALA A 95 13.62 -3.34 -14.31
CA ALA A 95 12.21 -3.51 -14.64
C ALA A 95 11.42 -3.97 -13.42
N VAL A 96 10.50 -3.13 -12.93
CA VAL A 96 9.66 -3.40 -11.75
C VAL A 96 8.21 -3.57 -12.19
N LEU A 97 7.56 -4.59 -11.63
CA LEU A 97 6.15 -4.89 -11.84
C LEU A 97 5.39 -4.72 -10.53
N ASN A 98 4.22 -4.09 -10.63
CA ASN A 98 3.26 -4.02 -9.54
C ASN A 98 2.56 -5.37 -9.36
N ARG A 99 2.29 -5.76 -8.12
CA ARG A 99 1.55 -6.96 -7.74
C ARG A 99 0.18 -7.01 -8.39
N MET A 100 -0.55 -5.91 -8.41
CA MET A 100 -1.92 -5.85 -8.92
C MET A 100 -1.96 -5.99 -10.45
N ASP A 101 -1.10 -5.25 -11.15
CA ASP A 101 -0.99 -5.37 -12.61
C ASP A 101 -0.55 -6.78 -13.02
N PHE A 102 0.38 -7.38 -12.25
CA PHE A 102 0.82 -8.75 -12.48
C PHE A 102 -0.27 -9.79 -12.23
N HIS A 103 -1.08 -9.60 -11.19
CA HIS A 103 -2.25 -10.42 -10.91
C HIS A 103 -3.28 -10.37 -12.04
N ASP A 104 -3.61 -9.16 -12.51
CA ASP A 104 -4.60 -8.95 -13.56
C ASP A 104 -4.12 -9.52 -14.91
N TRP A 105 -2.82 -9.37 -15.19
CA TRP A 105 -2.18 -10.00 -16.35
C TRP A 105 -2.25 -11.54 -16.28
N CYS A 106 -1.92 -12.15 -15.13
CA CYS A 106 -2.02 -13.61 -14.96
C CYS A 106 -3.46 -14.10 -15.18
N LYS A 107 -4.44 -13.41 -14.60
CA LYS A 107 -5.86 -13.72 -14.79
C LYS A 107 -6.28 -13.63 -16.26
N SER A 108 -5.89 -12.55 -16.94
CA SER A 108 -6.20 -12.33 -18.36
C SER A 108 -5.62 -13.41 -19.27
N ARG A 109 -4.48 -14.00 -18.89
CA ARG A 109 -3.81 -15.08 -19.62
C ARG A 109 -4.18 -16.49 -19.12
N SER A 110 -5.08 -16.60 -18.14
CA SER A 110 -5.40 -17.88 -17.47
C SER A 110 -4.16 -18.61 -16.92
N ILE A 111 -3.16 -17.84 -16.48
CA ILE A 111 -1.95 -18.36 -15.84
C ILE A 111 -2.22 -18.50 -14.33
N PRO A 112 -1.86 -19.63 -13.70
CA PRO A 112 -2.01 -19.79 -12.26
C PRO A 112 -1.19 -18.73 -11.52
N LEU A 113 -1.82 -18.11 -10.51
CA LEU A 113 -1.15 -17.12 -9.68
C LEU A 113 -0.01 -17.79 -8.90
N PRO A 114 1.21 -17.21 -8.91
CA PRO A 114 2.32 -17.83 -8.21
C PRO A 114 2.20 -17.68 -6.70
N GLU A 115 2.27 -18.80 -5.98
CA GLU A 115 2.10 -18.87 -4.52
C GLU A 115 3.08 -18.00 -3.72
N PHE A 116 4.28 -17.73 -4.27
CA PHE A 116 5.27 -16.88 -3.61
C PHE A 116 4.78 -15.43 -3.43
N TRP A 117 3.85 -14.99 -4.28
CA TRP A 117 3.29 -13.63 -4.24
C TRP A 117 1.79 -13.60 -3.92
N PHE A 118 1.07 -14.68 -4.25
CA PHE A 118 -0.36 -14.86 -4.00
C PHE A 118 -0.59 -16.20 -3.30
N PRO A 119 -0.30 -16.32 -1.99
CA PRO A 119 -0.52 -17.57 -1.28
C PRO A 119 -2.03 -17.91 -1.22
N PRO A 120 -2.40 -19.20 -1.10
CA PRO A 120 -3.79 -19.60 -0.92
C PRO A 120 -4.44 -18.86 0.26
N GLY A 121 -5.62 -18.28 0.02
CA GLY A 121 -6.34 -17.50 1.04
C GLY A 121 -5.86 -16.05 1.22
N TRP A 122 -4.91 -15.58 0.40
CA TRP A 122 -4.53 -14.16 0.39
C TRP A 122 -5.73 -13.28 0.03
N LYS A 123 -5.98 -12.26 0.86
CA LYS A 123 -6.95 -11.20 0.55
C LYS A 123 -6.18 -10.05 -0.10
N LEU A 124 -6.64 -9.60 -1.26
CA LEU A 124 -6.08 -8.43 -1.94
C LEU A 124 -6.19 -7.17 -1.05
N ASP A 125 -7.30 -7.04 -0.35
CA ASP A 125 -7.53 -5.93 0.57
C ASP A 125 -7.11 -6.35 1.99
N PHE A 126 -5.96 -5.85 2.44
CA PHE A 126 -5.61 -5.92 3.85
C PHE A 126 -6.60 -5.07 4.65
N GLU A 127 -7.49 -5.72 5.38
CA GLU A 127 -8.38 -5.05 6.32
C GLU A 127 -7.65 -4.85 7.64
N MET A 128 -7.26 -3.60 7.91
CA MET A 128 -6.75 -3.22 9.23
C MET A 128 -7.85 -3.45 10.29
N PRO A 129 -7.51 -4.00 11.48
CA PRO A 129 -8.48 -4.17 12.57
C PRO A 129 -9.14 -2.84 12.95
N GLU A 130 -10.35 -2.90 13.51
CA GLU A 130 -11.19 -1.71 13.76
C GLU A 130 -10.48 -0.59 14.54
N LEU A 131 -9.55 -0.94 15.42
CA LEU A 131 -8.83 -0.03 16.30
C LEU A 131 -7.35 0.14 15.90
N GLY A 132 -7.00 -0.22 14.66
CA GLY A 132 -5.62 -0.39 14.27
C GLY A 132 -4.96 -1.59 14.96
N THR A 133 -3.69 -1.82 14.65
CA THR A 133 -2.89 -2.82 15.38
C THR A 133 -2.52 -2.28 16.76
N TYR A 134 -2.09 -3.15 17.69
CA TYR A 134 -1.49 -2.68 18.94
C TYR A 134 -0.28 -1.76 18.70
N ALA A 135 0.47 -1.99 17.62
CA ALA A 135 1.59 -1.15 17.25
C ALA A 135 1.15 0.28 16.93
N LEU A 136 0.02 0.47 16.24
CA LEU A 136 -0.53 1.81 15.97
C LEU A 136 -1.06 2.51 17.22
N ARG A 137 -1.36 1.75 18.27
CA ARG A 137 -1.87 2.28 19.55
C ARG A 137 -0.77 2.45 20.60
N ALA A 138 0.46 2.09 20.28
CA ALA A 138 1.59 2.19 21.18
C ALA A 138 2.04 3.65 21.34
N PHE A 139 2.36 4.06 22.56
CA PHE A 139 2.97 5.35 22.85
C PHE A 139 4.12 5.20 23.82
N HIS A 140 5.10 6.09 23.71
CA HIS A 140 6.25 6.13 24.61
C HIS A 140 5.82 6.65 25.99
N ILE A 141 6.27 5.98 27.05
CA ILE A 141 6.16 6.44 28.43
C ILE A 141 7.58 6.72 28.91
N GLU A 142 7.82 7.95 29.38
CA GLU A 142 9.14 8.35 29.87
C GLU A 142 9.50 7.53 31.13
N PRO A 143 10.65 6.84 31.14
CA PRO A 143 11.09 6.05 32.28
C PRO A 143 11.64 6.93 33.40
N GLU A 144 11.43 6.49 34.64
CA GLU A 144 11.97 7.17 35.84
C GLU A 144 13.49 7.01 35.98
N GLN A 145 14.06 5.98 35.36
CA GLN A 145 15.48 5.67 35.40
C GLN A 145 16.11 5.78 34.01
N GLU A 146 17.29 6.36 33.95
CA GLU A 146 18.08 6.50 32.72
C GLU A 146 18.39 5.10 32.14
N GLY A 147 18.04 4.90 30.86
CA GLY A 147 18.20 3.62 30.16
C GLY A 147 16.97 2.69 30.17
N GLY A 148 15.86 3.08 30.80
CA GLY A 148 14.59 2.36 30.70
C GLY A 148 13.87 2.53 29.35
N VAL A 149 12.93 1.64 29.04
CA VAL A 149 11.97 1.80 27.94
C VAL A 149 10.59 1.34 28.44
N HIS A 150 9.62 2.25 28.43
CA HIS A 150 8.22 1.91 28.71
C HIS A 150 7.34 2.27 27.52
N ILE A 151 6.44 1.34 27.17
CA ILE A 151 5.50 1.50 26.07
C ILE A 151 4.10 1.32 26.65
N GLY A 152 3.28 2.37 26.55
CA GLY A 152 1.85 2.32 26.83
C GLY A 152 1.06 1.96 25.58
N PHE A 153 -0.20 1.56 25.78
CA PHE A 153 -1.12 1.29 24.67
C PHE A 153 -2.48 1.93 24.93
N PHE A 154 -3.03 2.62 23.95
CA PHE A 154 -4.42 3.10 24.04
C PHE A 154 -5.39 1.91 23.92
N SER A 155 -6.32 1.80 24.87
CA SER A 155 -7.41 0.81 24.82
C SER A 155 -8.74 1.54 24.56
N PRO A 156 -9.26 1.50 23.32
CA PRO A 156 -10.55 2.10 22.99
C PRO A 156 -11.65 1.27 23.66
N GLY A 157 -12.32 1.85 24.67
CA GLY A 157 -13.34 1.17 25.46
C GLY A 157 -13.21 1.31 26.97
N GLY A 158 -12.14 1.92 27.48
CA GLY A 158 -12.00 2.27 28.90
C GLY A 158 -12.69 3.58 29.29
N VAL A 159 -13.84 3.88 28.69
CA VAL A 159 -14.74 4.93 29.21
C VAL A 159 -15.99 4.22 29.71
N ASP A 160 -15.80 3.40 30.74
CA ASP A 160 -16.87 3.23 31.72
C ASP A 160 -16.71 4.40 32.70
N GLU A 161 -17.77 5.19 32.74
CA GLU A 161 -18.03 6.22 33.73
C GLU A 161 -18.00 5.61 35.15
N GLU A 162 -17.64 6.45 36.12
CA GLU A 162 -17.76 6.21 37.56
C GLU A 162 -16.78 5.25 38.24
N SER A 163 -15.53 5.70 38.35
CA SER A 163 -14.84 5.64 39.65
C SER A 163 -14.14 6.97 39.91
N LYS A 164 -14.90 7.92 40.47
CA LYS A 164 -14.30 8.92 41.37
C LYS A 164 -13.65 8.14 42.51
N ASP A 165 -12.44 8.56 42.87
CA ASP A 165 -11.62 8.09 43.98
C ASP A 165 -10.92 6.73 43.81
N GLN A 166 -9.82 6.74 43.05
CA GLN A 166 -8.49 6.42 43.61
C GLN A 166 -7.37 6.72 42.60
N GLN A 167 -6.26 7.22 43.13
CA GLN A 167 -5.08 7.65 42.39
C GLN A 167 -4.41 6.49 41.64
N GLY A 168 -4.23 6.67 40.33
CA GLY A 168 -3.04 6.26 39.57
C GLY A 168 -2.61 4.80 39.64
N GLU A 169 -3.28 3.93 38.89
CA GLU A 169 -2.62 2.74 38.32
C GLU A 169 -2.68 2.79 36.80
N VAL A 170 -1.55 3.18 36.20
CA VAL A 170 -1.26 2.94 34.79
C VAL A 170 -1.04 1.44 34.65
N GLY A 171 -1.93 0.74 33.95
CA GLY A 171 -1.79 -0.69 33.68
C GLY A 171 -0.55 -0.99 32.84
N ILE A 172 0.59 -1.21 33.51
CA ILE A 172 1.81 -1.77 32.91
C ILE A 172 1.54 -3.26 32.69
N VAL A 173 1.13 -3.64 31.49
CA VAL A 173 1.09 -5.05 31.09
C VAL A 173 2.52 -5.48 30.78
N SER A 174 3.26 -5.89 31.82
CA SER A 174 4.53 -6.58 31.67
C SER A 174 4.26 -7.98 31.08
N ARG A 175 4.56 -8.15 29.80
CA ARG A 175 4.18 -9.34 29.04
C ARG A 175 5.22 -10.44 29.23
N ASN A 176 5.00 -11.30 30.22
CA ASN A 176 5.57 -12.66 30.17
C ASN A 176 4.71 -13.52 29.23
N SER A 177 5.39 -14.09 28.24
CA SER A 177 4.86 -14.99 27.22
C SER A 177 4.31 -16.29 27.82
N ASN A 178 3.03 -16.56 27.61
CA ASN A 178 2.52 -17.85 27.11
C ASN A 178 0.99 -17.86 27.12
N VAL A 179 0.41 -18.39 26.05
CA VAL A 179 -0.74 -19.32 26.00
C VAL A 179 -1.50 -19.09 24.70
N LEU A 180 -1.32 -20.04 23.77
CA LEU A 180 -2.27 -20.36 22.71
C LEU A 180 -3.60 -20.81 23.34
N SER A 181 -4.71 -20.35 22.79
CA SER A 181 -5.86 -21.25 22.60
C SER A 181 -6.72 -20.79 21.44
N GLN A 182 -6.72 -21.63 20.42
CA GLN A 182 -7.71 -21.71 19.36
C GLN A 182 -9.05 -22.11 19.98
N ASN A 183 -10.14 -21.53 19.49
CA ASN A 183 -11.42 -22.23 19.45
C ASN A 183 -12.25 -21.70 18.28
N SER A 184 -12.63 -22.62 17.41
CA SER A 184 -13.42 -22.48 16.20
C SER A 184 -14.79 -23.14 16.39
N VAL A 185 -15.89 -22.42 16.19
CA VAL A 185 -17.21 -22.99 15.79
C VAL A 185 -18.09 -21.88 15.18
N PRO A 186 -19.21 -22.16 14.48
CA PRO A 186 -19.27 -22.21 13.03
C PRO A 186 -20.23 -21.17 12.42
N PHE A 187 -20.17 -21.13 11.09
CA PHE A 187 -21.00 -20.43 10.12
C PHE A 187 -22.52 -20.44 10.43
N SER A 188 -23.12 -19.25 10.53
CA SER A 188 -24.55 -19.01 10.29
C SER A 188 -24.74 -17.55 9.87
N GLU A 189 -25.54 -17.38 8.82
CA GLU A 189 -25.92 -16.14 8.14
C GLU A 189 -26.12 -14.96 9.11
N LYS A 190 -25.25 -13.95 9.00
CA LYS A 190 -25.44 -12.67 9.67
C LYS A 190 -25.73 -11.64 8.60
N GLU A 191 -26.86 -10.95 8.73
CA GLU A 191 -27.05 -9.61 8.17
C GLU A 191 -25.72 -8.85 8.31
N GLU A 192 -25.20 -8.30 7.21
CA GLU A 192 -23.94 -7.58 7.22
C GLU A 192 -24.10 -6.31 8.06
N VAL A 193 -23.95 -6.48 9.38
CA VAL A 193 -23.83 -5.39 10.33
C VAL A 193 -22.57 -4.65 9.92
N LEU A 194 -22.75 -3.56 9.18
CA LEU A 194 -21.66 -2.67 8.78
C LEU A 194 -20.81 -2.41 10.01
N ARG A 195 -19.52 -2.73 9.91
CA ARG A 195 -18.56 -2.56 11.01
C ARG A 195 -18.48 -1.09 11.42
N THR A 196 -18.13 -0.80 12.67
CA THR A 196 -18.11 0.58 13.19
C THR A 196 -17.24 1.50 12.32
N ASN A 197 -16.09 1.02 11.85
CA ASN A 197 -15.22 1.76 10.93
C ASN A 197 -15.87 2.03 9.58
N GLN A 198 -16.63 1.07 9.04
CA GLN A 198 -17.37 1.28 7.78
C GLN A 198 -18.48 2.31 8.00
N ARG A 199 -19.18 2.26 9.14
CA ARG A 199 -20.19 3.27 9.51
C ARG A 199 -19.58 4.66 9.66
N ILE A 200 -18.43 4.76 10.33
CA ILE A 200 -17.66 6.00 10.51
C ILE A 200 -17.16 6.53 9.17
N LYS A 201 -16.57 5.66 8.33
CA LYS A 201 -16.15 6.03 6.98
C LYS A 201 -17.33 6.55 6.15
N ILE A 202 -18.46 5.85 6.15
CA ILE A 202 -19.67 6.25 5.43
C ILE A 202 -20.21 7.57 6.00
N ALA A 203 -20.25 7.74 7.31
CA ALA A 203 -20.68 8.98 7.96
C ALA A 203 -19.78 10.16 7.57
N CYS A 204 -18.45 10.01 7.66
CA CYS A 204 -17.48 11.00 7.20
C CYS A 204 -17.68 11.36 5.73
N GLN A 205 -17.92 10.36 4.86
CA GLN A 205 -18.15 10.57 3.43
C GLN A 205 -19.48 11.29 3.14
N GLN A 206 -20.55 10.95 3.86
CA GLN A 206 -21.85 11.61 3.75
C GLN A 206 -21.77 13.07 4.22
N ILE A 207 -21.15 13.32 5.38
CA ILE A 207 -20.96 14.67 5.91
C ILE A 207 -20.08 15.50 4.96
N ALA A 208 -18.96 14.94 4.47
CA ALA A 208 -18.10 15.61 3.48
C ALA A 208 -18.87 15.97 2.20
N SER A 209 -19.74 15.07 1.72
CA SER A 209 -20.59 15.32 0.55
C SER A 209 -21.58 16.46 0.77
N ILE A 210 -22.13 16.60 1.98
CA ILE A 210 -23.02 17.71 2.35
C ILE A 210 -22.23 19.02 2.43
N ILE A 211 -21.03 19.00 3.04
CA ILE A 211 -20.15 20.17 3.14
C ILE A 211 -19.82 20.70 1.74
N TRP A 212 -19.46 19.85 0.77
CA TRP A 212 -19.18 20.29 -0.60
C TRP A 212 -20.41 20.73 -1.40
N LYS A 213 -21.61 20.28 -1.03
CA LYS A 213 -22.86 20.78 -1.64
C LYS A 213 -23.19 22.19 -1.15
N ASN A 214 -22.93 22.49 0.12
CA ASN A 214 -23.23 23.78 0.73
C ASN A 214 -22.13 24.81 0.45
N ASP A 215 -20.86 24.39 0.53
CA ASP A 215 -19.70 25.24 0.28
C ASP A 215 -18.97 24.80 -0.99
N ARG A 216 -18.90 25.70 -1.98
CA ARG A 216 -18.37 25.40 -3.32
C ARG A 216 -16.84 25.28 -3.40
N ASN A 217 -16.09 25.59 -2.34
CA ASN A 217 -14.62 25.71 -2.41
C ASN A 217 -13.75 25.15 -1.24
N PRO A 218 -14.20 24.25 -0.34
CA PRO A 218 -13.36 23.75 0.73
C PRO A 218 -12.37 22.69 0.22
N THR A 219 -11.11 22.81 0.62
CA THR A 219 -10.05 21.82 0.32
C THR A 219 -10.24 20.56 1.16
N ILE A 220 -9.71 19.41 0.71
CA ILE A 220 -9.79 18.15 1.47
C ILE A 220 -9.25 18.33 2.89
N ALA A 221 -8.13 19.05 3.07
CA ALA A 221 -7.55 19.32 4.39
C ALA A 221 -8.46 20.18 5.27
N SER A 222 -9.17 21.16 4.69
CA SER A 222 -10.15 21.97 5.43
C SER A 222 -11.36 21.13 5.87
N VAL A 223 -11.84 20.25 4.98
CA VAL A 223 -12.97 19.35 5.25
C VAL A 223 -12.62 18.34 6.35
N VAL A 224 -11.41 17.75 6.33
CA VAL A 224 -10.97 16.83 7.39
C VAL A 224 -10.98 17.49 8.77
N LYS A 225 -10.63 18.77 8.87
CA LYS A 225 -10.60 19.54 10.14
C LYS A 225 -11.97 20.09 10.57
N ASN A 226 -13.01 19.87 9.78
CA ASN A 226 -14.35 20.39 10.08
C ASN A 226 -14.93 19.73 11.34
N GLU A 227 -15.52 20.53 12.23
CA GLU A 227 -16.11 20.05 13.49
C GLU A 227 -17.18 18.97 13.26
N LEU A 228 -17.92 19.03 12.15
CA LEU A 228 -18.94 18.05 11.84
C LEU A 228 -18.35 16.65 11.58
N ILE A 229 -17.21 16.59 10.90
CA ILE A 229 -16.50 15.34 10.59
C ILE A 229 -15.81 14.81 11.85
N GLN A 230 -15.18 15.69 12.63
CA GLN A 230 -14.49 15.31 13.86
C GLN A 230 -15.45 14.79 14.92
N LYS A 231 -16.59 15.48 15.15
CA LYS A 231 -17.53 15.17 16.24
C LYS A 231 -18.62 14.18 15.84
N TYR A 232 -19.25 14.35 14.68
CA TYR A 232 -20.38 13.51 14.26
C TYR A 232 -19.99 12.42 13.26
N GLY A 233 -18.89 12.59 12.53
CA GLY A 233 -18.32 11.56 11.68
C GLY A 233 -17.53 10.50 12.43
N GLY A 234 -17.08 10.78 13.66
CA GLY A 234 -16.21 9.89 14.43
C GLY A 234 -14.74 9.94 13.98
N ALA A 235 -14.33 10.98 13.26
CA ALA A 235 -12.96 11.12 12.74
C ALA A 235 -11.92 11.40 13.84
N ALA A 236 -12.33 11.87 15.03
CA ALA A 236 -11.43 12.21 16.12
C ALA A 236 -10.57 11.03 16.64
N SER A 237 -11.01 9.80 16.40
CA SER A 237 -10.28 8.59 16.81
C SER A 237 -9.25 8.10 15.77
N TYR A 238 -9.09 8.80 14.65
CA TYR A 238 -8.22 8.40 13.55
C TYR A 238 -7.21 9.50 13.19
N GLU A 239 -6.08 9.09 12.62
CA GLU A 239 -5.08 10.04 12.09
C GLU A 239 -5.63 10.83 10.90
N GLU A 240 -5.18 12.08 10.78
CA GLU A 240 -5.63 13.03 9.75
C GLU A 240 -5.48 12.44 8.33
N ASP A 241 -4.39 11.73 8.05
CA ASP A 241 -4.13 11.12 6.75
C ASP A 241 -5.10 9.97 6.41
N THR A 242 -5.49 9.16 7.40
CA THR A 242 -6.46 8.07 7.21
C THR A 242 -7.84 8.65 6.81
N VAL A 243 -8.29 9.68 7.54
CA VAL A 243 -9.56 10.36 7.27
C VAL A 243 -9.51 11.09 5.91
N ARG A 244 -8.34 11.65 5.57
CA ARG A 244 -8.09 12.30 4.28
C ARG A 244 -8.26 11.33 3.11
N GLU A 245 -7.76 10.10 3.22
CA GLU A 245 -7.94 9.08 2.18
C GLU A 245 -9.41 8.70 2.00
N TRP A 246 -10.16 8.57 3.09
CA TRP A 246 -11.60 8.26 3.03
C TRP A 246 -12.41 9.35 2.33
N ILE A 247 -12.12 10.61 2.66
CA ILE A 247 -12.80 11.79 2.10
C ILE A 247 -12.38 12.01 0.64
N LYS A 248 -11.13 11.71 0.28
CA LYS A 248 -10.63 11.81 -1.11
C LYS A 248 -11.42 10.95 -2.11
N GLN A 249 -12.03 9.85 -1.66
CA GLN A 249 -12.85 8.97 -2.51
C GLN A 249 -14.15 9.64 -3.00
N VAL A 250 -14.70 10.56 -2.20
CA VAL A 250 -15.97 11.27 -2.49
C VAL A 250 -15.77 12.73 -2.89
N ALA A 251 -14.51 13.19 -2.98
CA ALA A 251 -14.18 14.55 -3.36
C ALA A 251 -14.55 14.85 -4.83
N PRO A 252 -15.17 16.01 -5.13
CA PRO A 252 -15.39 16.47 -6.49
C PRO A 252 -14.09 16.52 -7.30
N SER A 253 -14.17 16.23 -8.60
CA SER A 253 -13.01 16.24 -9.52
C SER A 253 -12.22 17.56 -9.49
N GLU A 254 -12.92 18.68 -9.30
CA GLU A 254 -12.35 20.03 -9.17
C GLU A 254 -11.44 20.21 -7.95
N VAL A 255 -11.70 19.47 -6.86
CA VAL A 255 -10.93 19.51 -5.61
C VAL A 255 -9.85 18.43 -5.61
N ARG A 256 -10.17 17.24 -6.14
CA ARG A 256 -9.26 16.10 -6.24
C ARG A 256 -8.02 16.40 -7.10
N ASN A 257 -8.16 17.24 -8.12
CA ASN A 257 -7.09 17.61 -9.04
C ASN A 257 -6.25 18.82 -8.60
N ARG A 258 -6.58 19.48 -7.47
CA ARG A 258 -5.77 20.59 -6.94
C ARG A 258 -4.49 20.06 -6.32
N ARG A 259 -3.43 20.00 -7.13
CA ARG A 259 -2.06 19.75 -6.65
C ARG A 259 -1.64 20.86 -5.68
N GLY A 260 -1.08 20.48 -4.54
CA GLY A 260 -0.53 21.41 -3.55
C GLY A 260 0.83 22.00 -3.98
N ARG A 261 1.02 23.28 -3.59
CA ARG A 261 2.17 24.21 -3.70
C ARG A 261 2.59 24.64 -5.13
N PRO A 262 2.42 25.92 -5.50
CA PRO A 262 3.07 26.51 -6.67
C PRO A 262 4.60 26.43 -6.53
N ARG A 263 5.32 26.11 -7.62
CA ARG A 263 6.78 26.30 -7.65
C ARG A 263 7.08 27.80 -7.47
N LYS A 264 7.95 28.12 -6.52
CA LYS A 264 8.47 29.48 -6.31
C LYS A 264 9.25 29.87 -7.56
N ASN A 265 8.66 30.69 -8.43
CA ASN A 265 9.39 31.33 -9.53
C ASN A 265 10.47 32.20 -8.90
N GLY A 266 11.74 31.86 -9.15
CA GLY A 266 12.88 32.74 -8.88
C GLY A 266 12.76 33.96 -9.78
N GLY A 267 12.94 35.15 -9.19
CA GLY A 267 12.68 36.43 -9.82
C GLY A 267 13.52 36.67 -11.09
N GLU A 268 12.87 37.25 -12.08
CA GLU A 268 13.49 38.18 -13.00
C GLU A 268 13.80 39.46 -12.20
N GLU A 269 15.06 39.85 -12.14
CA GLU A 269 15.45 41.24 -11.90
C GLU A 269 16.14 41.75 -13.15
N SER A 270 15.71 42.95 -13.53
CA SER A 270 16.18 43.79 -14.64
C SER A 270 17.54 44.40 -14.36
#